data_AF-A0A8I1N6R4-F1
#
_entry.id   AF-A0A8I1N6R4-F1
#
_cell.length_a   1.000
_cell.length_b   1.000
_cell.length_c   1.000
_cell.angle_alpha   90.00
_cell.angle_beta   90.00
_cell.angle_gamma   90.00
#
_symmetry.space_group_name_H-M   'P 1'
#
loop_
_entity.id
_entity.type
_entity.pdbx_description
1 polymer ?
#
loop_
_entity_poly.entity_id
_entity_poly.type
_entity_poly.pdbx_seq_one_letter_code
_entity_poly.pdbx_strand_id
1 'polypeptide(L)'
;MELFKKTLSPVAAMAIIAVLNIFLFQIVGAWTVGGGETMMTGLIAQMFLGDSLSRIPFWNVAFPPDPGYWKIYISLGMLFGAVVGAVLSKEFNWHMPHRLSEWVMITIGGLLMGIGIRLAFVCNVSTFYGLTPEMNLGGYLAISGILAGAWVGTWIYKKSLEG
;
A
#
# COMPACT_ATOMS: atom_id res chain seq x y z
N MET A 1 -23.62 -15.52 12.05
CA MET A 1 -22.48 -14.67 11.65
C MET A 1 -21.48 -14.55 12.80
N GLU A 2 -20.87 -15.65 13.23
CA GLU A 2 -19.88 -15.65 14.32
C GLU A 2 -18.43 -15.61 13.80
N LEU A 3 -18.24 -15.89 12.50
CA LEU A 3 -16.93 -16.00 11.85
C LEU A 3 -16.15 -14.67 11.83
N PHE A 4 -16.85 -13.54 11.83
CA PHE A 4 -16.26 -12.18 11.85
C PHE A 4 -16.11 -11.60 13.27
N LYS A 5 -16.73 -12.21 14.28
CA LYS A 5 -16.61 -11.74 15.69
C LYS A 5 -15.33 -12.23 16.37
N LYS A 6 -14.67 -13.24 15.81
CA LYS A 6 -13.47 -13.84 16.36
C LYS A 6 -12.31 -13.59 15.41
N THR A 7 -11.20 -13.07 15.93
CA THR A 7 -9.97 -12.91 15.16
C THR A 7 -9.54 -14.27 14.62
N LEU A 8 -9.32 -14.37 13.31
CA LEU A 8 -8.76 -15.58 12.70
C LEU A 8 -7.37 -15.82 13.29
N SER A 9 -6.97 -17.09 13.39
CA SER A 9 -5.59 -17.39 13.76
C SER A 9 -4.64 -16.82 12.69
N PRO A 10 -3.50 -16.21 13.07
CA PRO A 10 -2.58 -15.59 12.11
C PRO A 10 -2.12 -16.57 11.01
N VAL A 11 -1.93 -17.84 11.37
CA VAL A 11 -1.55 -18.90 10.42
C VAL A 11 -2.66 -19.14 9.40
N ALA A 12 -3.92 -19.24 9.82
CA ALA A 12 -5.03 -19.43 8.90
C ALA A 12 -5.22 -18.20 7.99
N ALA A 13 -5.10 -16.99 8.53
CA ALA A 13 -5.18 -15.76 7.74
C ALA A 13 -4.08 -15.70 6.67
N MET A 14 -2.82 -15.97 7.05
CA MET A 14 -1.70 -15.99 6.11
C MET A 14 -1.84 -17.09 5.06
N ALA A 15 -2.33 -18.28 5.44
CA ALA A 15 -2.57 -19.37 4.49
C ALA A 15 -3.63 -19.00 3.45
N ILE A 16 -4.75 -18.39 3.87
CA ILE A 16 -5.80 -17.92 2.96
C ILE A 16 -5.24 -16.86 2.01
N ILE A 17 -4.51 -15.87 2.54
CA ILE A 17 -3.90 -14.81 1.71
C ILE A 17 -2.90 -15.41 0.72
N ALA A 18 -2.07 -16.36 1.13
CA ALA A 18 -1.10 -17.01 0.25
C ALA A 18 -1.80 -17.74 -0.91
N VAL A 19 -2.86 -18.51 -0.62
CA VAL A 19 -3.65 -19.21 -1.65
C VAL A 19 -4.29 -18.21 -2.61
N LEU A 20 -4.94 -17.16 -2.10
CA LEU A 20 -5.55 -16.12 -2.94
C LEU A 20 -4.52 -15.38 -3.79
N ASN A 21 -3.33 -15.12 -3.23
CA ASN A 21 -2.23 -14.46 -3.95
C ASN A 21 -1.68 -15.35 -5.08
N ILE A 22 -1.62 -16.68 -4.90
CA ILE A 22 -1.27 -17.60 -5.99
C ILE A 22 -2.26 -17.47 -7.15
N PHE A 23 -3.56 -17.49 -6.88
CA PHE A 23 -4.58 -17.32 -7.92
C PHE A 23 -4.50 -15.95 -8.58
N LEU A 24 -4.31 -14.88 -7.81
CA LEU A 24 -4.15 -13.52 -8.32
C LEU A 24 -2.93 -13.41 -9.24
N PHE A 25 -1.80 -14.01 -8.83
CA PHE A 25 -0.57 -14.01 -9.61
C PHE A 25 -0.74 -14.73 -10.95
N GLN A 26 -1.49 -15.84 -10.97
CA GLN A 26 -1.76 -16.59 -12.21
C GLN A 26 -2.71 -15.87 -13.17
N ILE A 27 -3.72 -15.14 -12.65
CA ILE A 27 -4.74 -14.50 -13.48
C ILE A 27 -4.27 -13.13 -13.98
N VAL A 28 -3.62 -12.34 -13.14
CA VAL A 28 -3.34 -10.92 -13.41
C VAL A 28 -1.87 -10.57 -13.24
N GLY A 29 -1.22 -11.11 -12.21
CA GLY A 29 0.20 -10.88 -11.92
C GLY A 29 0.45 -10.47 -10.46
N ALA A 30 1.66 -10.00 -10.19
CA ALA A 30 2.11 -9.70 -8.83
C ALA A 30 1.25 -8.65 -8.12
N TRP A 31 0.82 -8.98 -6.90
CA TRP A 31 0.10 -8.05 -6.04
C TRP A 31 0.97 -6.85 -5.67
N THR A 32 0.52 -5.65 -6.05
CA THR A 32 1.21 -4.40 -5.71
C THR A 32 0.21 -3.26 -5.55
N VAL A 33 0.50 -2.36 -4.61
CA VAL A 33 -0.35 -1.20 -4.29
C VAL A 33 0.21 0.07 -4.93
N GLY A 34 1.55 0.24 -4.87
CA GLY A 34 2.21 1.46 -5.31
C GLY A 34 1.93 1.82 -6.77
N GLY A 35 1.88 0.82 -7.66
CA GLY A 35 1.53 1.04 -9.07
C GLY A 35 0.10 1.57 -9.27
N GLY A 36 -0.87 1.04 -8.52
CA GLY A 36 -2.26 1.51 -8.59
C GLY A 36 -2.43 2.93 -8.07
N GLU A 37 -1.80 3.25 -6.93
CA GLU A 37 -1.80 4.60 -6.34
C GLU A 37 -1.13 5.65 -7.23
N THR A 38 -0.08 5.23 -7.95
CA THR A 38 0.54 6.05 -9.00
C THR A 38 -0.47 6.47 -10.03
N MET A 39 -1.20 5.51 -10.59
CA MET A 39 -2.10 5.77 -11.71
C MET A 39 -3.30 6.58 -11.26
N MET A 40 -3.84 6.31 -10.06
CA MET A 40 -4.89 7.17 -9.49
C MET A 40 -4.43 8.61 -9.37
N THR A 41 -3.21 8.85 -8.86
CA THR A 41 -2.63 10.19 -8.78
C THR A 41 -2.42 10.79 -10.16
N GLY A 42 -2.00 9.99 -11.14
CA GLY A 42 -1.82 10.42 -12.53
C GLY A 42 -3.10 10.85 -13.21
N LEU A 43 -4.19 10.11 -13.01
CA LEU A 43 -5.52 10.43 -13.53
C LEU A 43 -6.08 11.69 -12.87
N ILE A 44 -5.89 11.84 -11.56
CA ILE A 44 -6.26 13.06 -10.84
C ILE A 44 -5.44 14.24 -11.39
N ALA A 45 -4.13 14.08 -11.52
CA ALA A 45 -3.25 15.11 -12.06
C ALA A 45 -3.65 15.49 -13.50
N GLN A 46 -4.03 14.52 -14.33
CA GLN A 46 -4.51 14.77 -15.70
C GLN A 46 -5.82 15.55 -15.71
N MET A 47 -6.72 15.29 -14.76
CA MET A 47 -7.98 16.03 -14.63
C MET A 47 -7.73 17.51 -14.29
N PHE A 48 -6.72 17.83 -13.48
CA PHE A 48 -6.40 19.21 -13.09
C PHE A 48 -5.45 19.94 -14.06
N LEU A 49 -4.47 19.25 -14.64
CA LEU A 49 -3.40 19.84 -15.45
C LEU A 49 -3.62 19.67 -16.97
N GLY A 50 -4.55 18.79 -17.38
CA GLY A 50 -4.85 18.49 -18.78
C GLY A 50 -3.60 18.06 -19.55
N ASP A 51 -3.47 18.58 -20.77
CA ASP A 51 -2.35 18.27 -21.68
C ASP A 51 -0.99 18.74 -21.16
N SER A 52 -0.95 19.62 -20.14
CA SER A 52 0.30 20.07 -19.53
C SER A 52 1.01 18.95 -18.76
N LEU A 53 0.29 17.89 -18.36
CA LEU A 53 0.87 16.73 -17.70
C LEU A 53 1.86 15.97 -18.61
N SER A 54 1.59 15.98 -19.93
CA SER A 54 2.44 15.32 -20.93
C SER A 54 3.84 15.93 -21.06
N ARG A 55 4.04 17.15 -20.54
CA ARG A 55 5.34 17.83 -20.47
C ARG A 55 6.28 17.20 -19.45
N ILE A 56 5.75 16.46 -18.47
CA ILE A 56 6.54 15.79 -17.44
C ILE A 56 6.90 14.39 -17.95
N PRO A 57 8.19 14.07 -18.18
CA PRO A 57 8.60 12.78 -18.75
C PRO A 57 8.14 11.57 -17.96
N PHE A 58 7.98 11.71 -16.63
CA PHE A 58 7.49 10.66 -15.76
C PHE A 58 6.10 10.14 -16.19
N TRP A 59 5.17 11.04 -16.52
CA TRP A 59 3.80 10.69 -16.92
C TRP A 59 3.65 10.33 -18.40
N ASN A 60 4.71 10.48 -19.19
CA ASN A 60 4.69 10.14 -20.61
C ASN A 60 5.44 8.82 -20.88
N VAL A 61 6.59 8.64 -20.22
CA VAL A 61 7.51 7.51 -20.47
C VAL A 61 7.38 6.43 -19.40
N ALA A 62 7.29 6.79 -18.12
CA ALA A 62 7.33 5.81 -17.03
C ALA A 62 5.93 5.30 -16.63
N PHE A 63 4.94 6.19 -16.56
CA PHE A 63 3.57 5.88 -16.16
C PHE A 63 2.56 6.69 -16.99
N PRO A 64 2.25 6.28 -18.24
CA PRO A 64 1.17 6.88 -19.00
C PRO A 64 -0.17 6.69 -18.26
N PRO A 65 -0.93 7.77 -17.96
CA PRO A 65 -2.21 7.66 -17.27
C PRO A 65 -3.19 6.81 -18.09
N ASP A 66 -3.59 5.68 -17.53
CA ASP A 66 -4.59 4.79 -18.13
C ASP A 66 -5.67 4.44 -17.10
N PRO A 67 -6.95 4.82 -17.34
CA PRO A 67 -8.08 4.42 -16.50
C PRO A 67 -8.32 2.90 -16.46
N GLY A 68 -7.83 2.17 -17.47
CA GLY A 68 -7.93 0.71 -17.56
C GLY A 68 -6.92 -0.05 -16.69
N TYR A 69 -6.04 0.65 -15.96
CA TYR A 69 -4.96 0.00 -15.23
C TYR A 69 -5.48 -0.88 -14.07
N TRP A 70 -5.40 -2.20 -14.26
CA TRP A 70 -5.96 -3.21 -13.35
C TRP A 70 -5.55 -3.05 -11.88
N LYS A 71 -4.33 -2.55 -11.62
CA LYS A 71 -3.81 -2.37 -10.25
C LYS A 71 -4.60 -1.32 -9.46
N ILE A 72 -5.26 -0.38 -10.13
CA ILE A 72 -6.17 0.58 -9.47
C ILE A 72 -7.33 -0.16 -8.80
N TYR A 73 -7.92 -1.12 -9.52
CA TYR A 73 -9.08 -1.89 -9.03
C TYR A 73 -8.70 -2.80 -7.87
N ILE A 74 -7.45 -3.27 -7.79
CA ILE A 74 -6.96 -4.01 -6.61
C ILE A 74 -6.90 -3.10 -5.39
N SER A 75 -6.37 -1.88 -5.52
CA SER A 75 -6.36 -0.90 -4.44
C SER A 75 -7.77 -0.56 -3.95
N LEU A 76 -8.72 -0.35 -4.88
CA LEU A 76 -10.12 -0.12 -4.54
C LEU A 76 -10.78 -1.35 -3.89
N GLY A 77 -10.48 -2.55 -4.39
CA GLY A 77 -10.96 -3.82 -3.83
C GLY A 77 -10.46 -4.06 -2.41
N MET A 78 -9.20 -3.73 -2.11
CA MET A 78 -8.66 -3.78 -0.75
C MET A 78 -9.37 -2.81 0.19
N LEU A 79 -9.58 -1.56 -0.24
CA LEU A 79 -10.31 -0.57 0.56
C LEU A 79 -11.74 -1.05 0.83
N PHE A 80 -12.45 -1.50 -0.19
CA PHE A 80 -13.81 -2.00 -0.06
C PHE A 80 -13.88 -3.25 0.83
N GLY A 81 -12.97 -4.20 0.64
CA GLY A 81 -12.87 -5.41 1.46
C GLY A 81 -12.59 -5.10 2.93
N ALA A 82 -11.72 -4.14 3.21
CA ALA A 82 -11.43 -3.69 4.58
C ALA A 82 -12.67 -3.05 5.24
N VAL A 83 -13.40 -2.20 4.50
CA VAL A 83 -14.64 -1.57 5.00
C VAL A 83 -15.72 -2.61 5.26
N VAL A 84 -15.97 -3.52 4.32
CA VAL A 84 -16.95 -4.61 4.48
C VAL A 84 -16.57 -5.50 5.67
N GLY A 85 -15.28 -5.85 5.80
CA GLY A 85 -14.77 -6.61 6.94
C GLY A 85 -15.04 -5.89 8.27
N ALA A 86 -14.70 -4.61 8.38
CA ALA A 86 -14.91 -3.82 9.59
C ALA A 86 -16.39 -3.69 9.97
N VAL A 87 -17.28 -3.51 8.98
CA VAL A 87 -18.73 -3.42 9.21
C VAL A 87 -19.32 -4.76 9.65
N LEU A 88 -18.92 -5.87 9.03
CA LEU A 88 -19.37 -7.22 9.41
C LEU A 88 -18.88 -7.64 10.80
N SER A 89 -17.68 -7.23 11.18
CA SER A 89 -17.12 -7.43 12.52
C SER A 89 -17.73 -6.49 13.57
N LYS A 90 -18.50 -5.48 13.16
CA LYS A 90 -19.01 -4.38 14.01
C LYS A 90 -17.90 -3.59 14.73
N GLU A 91 -16.71 -3.56 14.15
CA GLU A 91 -15.53 -2.83 14.65
C GLU A 91 -15.27 -1.53 13.88
N PHE A 92 -16.17 -1.16 12.97
CA PHE A 92 -16.06 0.10 12.24
C PHE A 92 -16.19 1.28 13.21
N ASN A 93 -15.08 1.98 13.42
CA ASN A 93 -15.06 3.22 14.19
C ASN A 93 -14.24 4.28 13.46
N TRP A 94 -14.80 5.49 13.39
CA TRP A 94 -14.16 6.64 12.75
C TRP A 94 -13.16 7.27 13.73
N HIS A 95 -11.87 7.13 13.43
CA HIS A 95 -10.81 7.71 14.23
C HIS A 95 -10.15 8.84 13.46
N MET A 96 -10.11 10.03 14.06
CA MET A 96 -9.37 11.18 13.56
C MET A 96 -8.21 11.52 14.51
N PRO A 97 -7.06 11.98 13.97
CA PRO A 97 -5.96 12.43 14.81
C PRO A 97 -6.38 13.68 15.59
N HIS A 98 -6.16 13.68 16.90
CA HIS A 98 -6.56 14.78 17.77
C HIS A 98 -5.51 15.89 17.84
N ARG A 99 -4.25 15.59 17.50
CA ARG A 99 -3.11 16.53 17.60
C ARG A 99 -2.59 16.92 16.23
N LEU A 100 -2.21 18.19 16.08
CA LEU A 100 -1.56 18.69 14.85
C LEU A 100 -0.22 18.00 14.57
N SER A 101 0.51 17.60 15.61
CA SER A 101 1.76 16.85 15.47
C SER A 101 1.55 15.50 14.77
N GLU A 102 0.44 14.81 15.05
CA GLU A 102 0.09 13.55 14.39
C GLU A 102 -0.19 13.76 12.90
N TRP A 103 -0.90 14.83 12.55
CA TRP A 103 -1.15 15.20 11.14
C TRP A 103 0.14 15.46 10.36
N VAL A 104 1.06 16.22 10.95
CA VAL A 104 2.38 16.48 10.34
C VAL A 104 3.15 15.18 10.16
N MET A 105 3.14 14.31 11.16
CA MET A 105 3.89 13.04 11.12
C MET A 105 3.33 12.05 10.10
N ILE A 106 2.00 11.92 9.99
CA ILE A 106 1.34 11.08 8.99
C ILE A 106 1.65 11.61 7.58
N THR A 107 1.61 12.93 7.38
CA THR A 107 1.89 13.55 6.07
C THR A 107 3.34 13.34 5.65
N ILE A 108 4.30 13.60 6.54
CA ILE A 108 5.73 13.37 6.26
C ILE A 108 6.00 11.88 6.02
N GLY A 109 5.41 11.01 6.83
CA GLY A 109 5.51 9.55 6.66
C GLY A 109 5.00 9.10 5.30
N GLY A 110 3.82 9.57 4.88
CA GLY A 110 3.25 9.27 3.57
C GLY A 110 4.12 9.75 2.41
N LEU A 111 4.70 10.96 2.50
CA LEU A 111 5.63 11.47 1.49
C LEU A 111 6.90 10.61 1.39
N LEU A 112 7.49 10.24 2.53
CA LEU A 112 8.67 9.36 2.57
C LEU A 112 8.36 7.97 2.01
N MET A 113 7.19 7.41 2.31
CA MET A 113 6.73 6.14 1.72
C MET A 113 6.60 6.26 0.20
N GLY A 114 6.00 7.34 -0.30
CA GLY A 114 5.89 7.59 -1.74
C GLY A 114 7.25 7.66 -2.43
N ILE A 115 8.20 8.39 -1.85
CA ILE A 115 9.58 8.46 -2.36
C ILE A 115 10.23 7.07 -2.34
N GLY A 116 10.11 6.33 -1.24
CA GLY A 116 10.69 4.99 -1.08
C GLY A 116 10.17 4.00 -2.10
N ILE A 117 8.86 3.95 -2.35
CA ILE A 117 8.24 3.06 -3.34
C ILE A 117 8.74 3.36 -4.76
N ARG A 118 9.07 4.62 -5.07
CA ARG A 118 9.63 4.99 -6.38
C ARG A 118 11.09 4.60 -6.55
N LEU A 119 11.88 4.75 -5.50
CA LEU A 119 13.28 4.37 -5.53
C LEU A 119 13.46 2.86 -5.58
N ALA A 120 12.65 2.13 -4.82
CA ALA A 120 12.74 0.67 -4.72
C ALA A 120 11.88 -0.07 -5.76
N PHE A 121 10.94 0.61 -6.42
CA PHE A 121 9.89 0.04 -7.29
C PHE A 121 9.00 -1.02 -6.62
N VAL A 122 9.08 -1.14 -5.29
CA VAL A 122 8.42 -2.17 -4.50
C VAL A 122 7.82 -1.55 -3.24
N CYS A 123 6.79 -2.19 -2.71
CA CYS A 123 6.13 -1.85 -1.46
C CYS A 123 6.05 -3.09 -0.56
N ASN A 124 5.65 -2.93 0.70
CA ASN A 124 5.60 -4.03 1.67
C ASN A 124 4.85 -5.26 1.12
N VAL A 125 3.66 -5.07 0.57
CA VAL A 125 2.83 -6.18 0.05
C VAL A 125 3.52 -6.90 -1.11
N SER A 126 4.02 -6.16 -2.10
CA SER A 126 4.69 -6.77 -3.26
C SER A 126 6.01 -7.43 -2.90
N THR A 127 6.72 -6.90 -1.90
CA THR A 127 7.98 -7.46 -1.45
C THR A 127 7.74 -8.78 -0.71
N PHE A 128 6.81 -8.82 0.25
CA PHE A 128 6.55 -10.01 1.06
C PHE A 128 5.82 -11.11 0.26
N TYR A 129 4.82 -10.78 -0.55
CA TYR A 129 3.98 -11.76 -1.24
C TYR A 129 4.36 -12.01 -2.70
N GLY A 130 5.21 -11.18 -3.31
CA GLY A 130 5.70 -11.37 -4.69
C GLY A 130 7.17 -11.76 -4.74
N LEU A 131 8.06 -10.84 -4.34
CA LEU A 131 9.50 -10.98 -4.56
C LEU A 131 10.20 -11.98 -3.63
N THR A 132 9.72 -12.12 -2.40
CA THR A 132 10.33 -13.01 -1.40
C THR A 132 10.14 -14.49 -1.74
N PRO A 133 8.92 -14.95 -2.13
CA PRO A 133 8.73 -16.32 -2.62
C PRO A 133 9.53 -16.65 -3.89
N GLU A 134 9.83 -15.65 -4.73
CA GLU A 134 10.65 -15.79 -5.93
C GLU A 134 12.16 -15.86 -5.65
N MET A 135 12.56 -15.83 -4.37
CA MET A 135 13.96 -15.77 -3.92
C MET A 135 14.76 -14.62 -4.55
N ASN A 136 14.11 -13.49 -4.84
CA ASN A 136 14.77 -12.34 -5.42
C ASN A 136 15.60 -11.59 -4.36
N LEU A 137 16.90 -11.43 -4.62
CA LEU A 137 17.81 -10.70 -3.73
C LEU A 137 17.37 -9.26 -3.47
N GLY A 138 16.81 -8.58 -4.49
CA GLY A 138 16.24 -7.24 -4.35
C GLY A 138 15.05 -7.19 -3.38
N GLY A 139 14.26 -8.25 -3.32
CA GLY A 139 13.17 -8.39 -2.35
C GLY A 139 13.70 -8.50 -0.92
N TYR A 140 14.72 -9.33 -0.68
CA TYR A 140 15.33 -9.46 0.64
C TYR A 140 16.01 -8.17 1.13
N LEU A 141 16.69 -7.46 0.23
CA LEU A 141 17.25 -6.13 0.51
C LEU A 141 16.15 -5.10 0.82
N ALA A 142 15.03 -5.13 0.09
CA ALA A 142 13.90 -4.26 0.39
C ALA A 142 13.28 -4.56 1.76
N ILE A 143 13.18 -5.83 2.16
CA ILE A 143 12.69 -6.22 3.50
C ILE A 143 13.56 -5.61 4.59
N SER A 144 14.89 -5.73 4.50
CA SER A 144 15.77 -5.18 5.54
C SER A 144 15.66 -3.66 5.63
N GLY A 145 15.53 -2.98 4.49
CA GLY A 145 15.28 -1.54 4.44
C GLY A 145 13.94 -1.14 5.07
N ILE A 146 12.86 -1.87 4.76
CA ILE A 146 11.53 -1.64 5.32
C ILE A 146 11.55 -1.85 6.84
N LEU A 147 12.18 -2.93 7.32
CA LEU A 147 12.29 -3.24 8.76
C LEU A 147 13.09 -2.17 9.50
N ALA A 148 14.24 -1.75 8.96
CA ALA A 148 15.06 -0.70 9.55
C ALA A 148 14.31 0.65 9.58
N GLY A 149 13.64 1.02 8.48
CA GLY A 149 12.84 2.24 8.39
C GLY A 149 11.67 2.24 9.38
N ALA A 150 10.94 1.12 9.50
CA ALA A 150 9.85 0.97 10.46
C ALA A 150 10.33 1.05 11.91
N TRP A 151 11.49 0.46 12.22
CA TRP A 151 12.10 0.53 13.54
C TRP A 151 12.46 1.96 13.92
N VAL A 152 13.17 2.68 13.05
CA VAL A 152 13.55 4.08 13.27
C VAL A 152 12.30 4.97 13.36
N GLY A 153 11.32 4.78 12.48
CA GLY A 153 10.06 5.54 12.49
C GLY A 153 9.28 5.34 13.79
N THR A 154 9.19 4.10 14.28
CA THR A 154 8.54 3.79 15.56
C THR A 154 9.28 4.41 16.74
N TRP A 155 10.61 4.41 16.71
CA TRP A 155 11.44 5.04 17.74
C TRP A 155 11.23 6.57 17.80
N ILE A 156 11.19 7.23 16.65
CA ILE A 156 10.89 8.67 16.55
C ILE A 156 9.46 8.96 17.05
N TYR A 157 8.48 8.15 16.65
CA TYR A 157 7.09 8.32 17.07
C TYR A 157 6.95 8.20 18.59
N LYS A 158 7.55 7.17 19.19
CA LYS A 158 7.55 6.99 20.64
C LYS A 158 8.14 8.19 21.36
N LYS A 159 9.26 8.73 20.88
CA LYS A 159 9.89 9.93 21.45
C LYS A 159 9.00 11.17 21.34
N SER A 160 8.20 11.29 20.28
CA SER A 160 7.23 12.38 20.12
C SER A 160 5.99 12.28 21.00
N LEU A 161 5.69 11.09 21.55
CA LEU A 161 4.58 10.90 22.50
C LEU A 161 5.02 11.14 23.96
N GLU A 162 6.29 10.94 24.26
CA GLU A 162 6.89 11.12 25.59
C GLU A 162 7.30 12.56 25.88
N GLY A 163 7.37 13.43 24.86
CA GLY A 163 7.68 14.86 24.97
C GLY A 163 6.44 15.74 24.86
#